data_AF-A0A2P6W5D1-F1
#
_entry.id   AF-A0A2P6W5D1-F1
#
_cell.length_a   1.000
_cell.length_b   1.000
_cell.length_c   1.000
_cell.angle_alpha   90.00
_cell.angle_beta   90.00
_cell.angle_gamma   90.00
#
_symmetry.space_group_name_H-M   'P 1'
#
loop_
_entity.id
_entity.type
_entity.pdbx_description
1 polymer ?
#
loop_
_entity_poly.entity_id
_entity_poly.type
_entity_poly.pdbx_seq_one_letter_code
_entity_poly.pdbx_strand_id
1 'polypeptide(L)'
;MQLGTIEGEVDTSSFEFRATEEVRKFDFVSVKSSDKWILAQVEEVTKHPDGETLAKANIIGYRDKGLTKAPRRVIEPDSIVYQADQELISETLGLQDKGLQVGNLETNEDIDIHVNADQFYKHFAVLAQTGAGKSYLTGVLIEELLEQDMPVMILDPHGEFSSLRNPNPEKEDGETRGYNLKEYSPNTDINSEAMPLQFSSKNLGKKELMTLIPDSLTNSQMGVLYNSLKRLKEKEEDYSLLDIEDAVSQEDSTAKWNLLNYLEQLEESGLFDPDPVDLKELPEPGQATVINLKAVEPDAAEMTAYMLAKKLFDLRKKDMVPPFLMVMEEAHNFVPEKGFGQAVSNPILRKIASEGRKFGLGLGVISQRPARIDKNVLSQCNTQFILRVT
;
A
#
# COMPACT_ATOMS: atom_id res chain seq x y z
N MET A 1 -15.16 5.46 -36.33
CA MET A 1 -14.49 5.78 -37.61
C MET A 1 -13.93 4.48 -38.20
N GLN A 2 -13.94 4.28 -39.52
CA GLN A 2 -13.27 3.13 -40.14
C GLN A 2 -11.75 3.41 -40.19
N LEU A 3 -10.94 2.44 -39.79
CA LEU A 3 -9.48 2.56 -39.73
C LEU A 3 -8.75 1.69 -40.77
N GLY A 4 -9.39 0.63 -41.24
CA GLY A 4 -8.76 -0.29 -42.19
C GLY A 4 -9.55 -1.57 -42.42
N THR A 5 -8.88 -2.57 -42.97
CA THR A 5 -9.46 -3.87 -43.31
C THR A 5 -8.50 -4.99 -42.92
N ILE A 6 -9.02 -6.06 -42.33
CA ILE A 6 -8.23 -7.25 -41.95
C ILE A 6 -7.60 -7.89 -43.19
N GLU A 7 -6.28 -8.04 -43.15
CA GLU A 7 -5.47 -8.67 -44.18
C GLU A 7 -4.33 -9.43 -43.51
N GLY A 8 -3.92 -10.58 -44.06
CA GLY A 8 -2.84 -11.39 -43.48
C GLY A 8 -3.32 -12.47 -42.52
N GLU A 9 -2.50 -12.77 -41.51
CA GLU A 9 -2.79 -13.84 -40.54
C GLU A 9 -3.86 -13.41 -39.54
N VAL A 10 -4.84 -14.28 -39.32
CA VAL A 10 -5.90 -14.10 -38.32
C VAL A 10 -5.96 -15.34 -37.47
N ASP A 11 -5.83 -15.17 -36.16
CA ASP A 11 -5.99 -16.23 -35.18
C ASP A 11 -7.04 -15.86 -34.13
N THR A 12 -7.19 -16.66 -33.07
CA THR A 12 -8.20 -16.42 -32.02
C THR A 12 -7.79 -15.37 -30.99
N SER A 13 -6.54 -14.89 -31.06
CA SER A 13 -5.88 -13.97 -30.13
C SER A 13 -5.39 -12.68 -30.78
N SER A 14 -5.24 -12.63 -32.10
CA SER A 14 -4.75 -11.48 -32.83
C SER A 14 -5.18 -11.48 -34.30
N PHE A 15 -5.09 -10.32 -34.93
CA PHE A 15 -5.26 -10.17 -36.37
C PHE A 15 -4.38 -9.05 -36.91
N GLU A 16 -3.98 -9.18 -38.16
CA GLU A 16 -3.36 -8.11 -38.92
C GLU A 16 -4.40 -7.36 -39.77
N PHE A 17 -4.19 -6.06 -39.96
CA PHE A 17 -5.04 -5.25 -40.82
C PHE A 17 -4.23 -4.17 -41.53
N ARG A 18 -4.64 -3.88 -42.77
CA ARG A 18 -4.13 -2.74 -43.51
C ARG A 18 -4.87 -1.49 -43.07
N ALA A 19 -4.13 -0.56 -42.47
CA ALA A 19 -4.63 0.72 -42.03
C ALA A 19 -4.74 1.69 -43.21
N THR A 20 -5.91 2.30 -43.37
CA THR A 20 -6.17 3.37 -44.36
C THR A 20 -6.11 4.75 -43.72
N GLU A 21 -6.13 4.81 -42.40
CA GLU A 21 -6.08 6.02 -41.58
C GLU A 21 -4.88 5.94 -40.61
N GLU A 22 -4.59 7.03 -39.91
CA GLU A 22 -3.56 7.02 -38.86
C GLU A 22 -3.96 6.08 -37.71
N VAL A 23 -3.06 5.15 -37.37
CA VAL A 23 -3.22 4.22 -36.25
C VAL A 23 -1.93 4.22 -35.44
N ARG A 24 -2.06 4.22 -34.13
CA ARG A 24 -0.94 4.21 -33.19
C ARG A 24 -0.93 2.93 -32.37
N LYS A 25 0.24 2.63 -31.82
CA LYS A 25 0.38 1.55 -30.84
C LYS A 25 -0.50 1.86 -29.62
N PHE A 26 -1.13 0.82 -29.08
CA PHE A 26 -2.09 0.86 -27.96
C PHE A 26 -3.47 1.46 -28.26
N ASP A 27 -3.75 1.88 -29.50
CA ASP A 27 -5.10 2.27 -29.89
C ASP A 27 -6.06 1.09 -29.74
N PHE A 28 -7.26 1.37 -29.22
CA PHE A 28 -8.34 0.40 -29.20
C PHE A 28 -9.10 0.41 -30.51
N VAL A 29 -9.24 -0.78 -31.09
CA VAL A 29 -9.97 -1.02 -32.33
C VAL A 29 -11.07 -2.03 -32.10
N SER A 30 -12.06 -2.00 -32.97
CA SER A 30 -13.19 -2.93 -32.94
C SER A 30 -13.45 -3.53 -34.30
N VAL A 31 -13.88 -4.79 -34.29
CA VAL A 31 -14.26 -5.51 -35.49
C VAL A 31 -15.50 -6.34 -35.20
N LYS A 32 -16.39 -6.42 -36.18
CA LYS A 32 -17.61 -7.20 -36.05
C LYS A 32 -17.32 -8.65 -36.42
N SER A 33 -17.59 -9.56 -35.49
CA SER A 33 -17.54 -11.01 -35.75
C SER A 33 -18.90 -11.61 -35.42
N SER A 34 -19.55 -12.20 -36.43
CA SER A 34 -20.96 -12.60 -36.35
C SER A 34 -21.84 -11.41 -35.91
N ASP A 35 -22.54 -11.52 -34.79
CA ASP A 35 -23.42 -10.48 -34.23
C ASP A 35 -22.80 -9.69 -33.07
N LYS A 36 -21.48 -9.77 -32.87
CA LYS A 36 -20.80 -9.12 -31.74
C LYS A 36 -19.67 -8.23 -32.20
N TRP A 37 -19.53 -7.11 -31.51
CA TRP A 37 -18.34 -6.28 -31.58
C TRP A 37 -17.25 -6.87 -30.70
N ILE A 38 -16.08 -7.04 -31.29
CA ILE A 38 -14.89 -7.58 -30.64
C ILE A 38 -13.92 -6.42 -30.46
N LEU A 39 -13.54 -6.16 -29.22
CA LEU A 39 -12.49 -5.22 -28.87
C LEU A 39 -11.12 -5.88 -29.08
N ALA A 40 -10.20 -5.12 -29.66
CA ALA A 40 -8.80 -5.45 -29.77
C ALA A 40 -7.95 -4.19 -29.51
N GLN A 41 -6.67 -4.39 -29.20
CA GLN A 41 -5.72 -3.31 -29.00
C GLN A 41 -4.54 -3.48 -29.95
N VAL A 42 -4.13 -2.39 -30.61
CA VAL A 42 -2.99 -2.37 -31.52
C VAL A 42 -1.70 -2.63 -30.76
N GLU A 43 -1.01 -3.71 -31.10
CA GLU A 43 0.27 -4.13 -30.51
C GLU A 43 1.45 -3.47 -31.24
N GLU A 44 1.36 -3.41 -32.57
CA GLU A 44 2.45 -2.96 -33.44
C GLU A 44 1.89 -2.32 -34.72
N VAL A 45 2.59 -1.30 -35.21
CA VAL A 45 2.28 -0.61 -36.47
C VAL A 45 3.55 -0.57 -37.30
N THR A 46 3.49 -1.13 -38.50
CA THR A 46 4.60 -1.19 -39.46
C THR A 46 4.26 -0.36 -40.69
N LYS A 47 5.17 0.55 -41.06
CA LYS A 47 5.06 1.35 -42.28
C LYS A 47 6.03 0.86 -43.34
N HIS A 48 5.51 0.44 -44.47
CA HIS A 48 6.29 -0.09 -45.57
C HIS A 48 6.80 1.04 -46.50
N PRO A 49 7.91 0.81 -47.24
CA PRO A 49 8.49 1.82 -48.13
C PRO A 49 7.59 2.28 -49.28
N ASP A 50 6.61 1.46 -49.67
CA ASP A 50 5.59 1.78 -50.66
C ASP A 50 4.46 2.68 -50.13
N GLY A 51 4.49 3.01 -48.83
CA GLY A 51 3.51 3.84 -48.16
C GLY A 51 2.40 3.06 -47.47
N GLU A 52 2.35 1.74 -47.61
CA GLU A 52 1.38 0.88 -46.93
C GLU A 52 1.64 0.86 -45.42
N THR A 53 0.57 0.87 -44.63
CA THR A 53 0.65 0.75 -43.17
C THR A 53 -0.10 -0.50 -42.74
N LEU A 54 0.61 -1.44 -42.13
CA LEU A 54 0.04 -2.65 -41.53
C LEU A 54 0.07 -2.50 -40.02
N ALA A 55 -0.99 -2.92 -39.36
CA ALA A 55 -1.08 -2.95 -37.92
C ALA A 55 -1.49 -4.33 -37.44
N LYS A 56 -0.86 -4.79 -36.36
CA LYS A 56 -1.23 -6.01 -35.66
C LYS A 56 -1.99 -5.66 -34.39
N ALA A 57 -3.17 -6.25 -34.20
CA ALA A 57 -4.00 -6.02 -33.04
C ALA A 57 -4.23 -7.32 -32.26
N ASN A 58 -4.06 -7.25 -30.94
CA ASN A 58 -4.36 -8.33 -30.01
C ASN A 58 -5.82 -8.26 -29.56
N ILE A 59 -6.54 -9.37 -29.70
CA ILE A 59 -7.94 -9.50 -29.36
C ILE A 59 -8.11 -9.55 -27.85
N ILE A 60 -8.88 -8.60 -27.31
CA ILE A 60 -9.30 -8.57 -25.92
C ILE A 60 -10.59 -9.39 -25.77
N GLY A 61 -11.53 -9.21 -26.70
CA GLY A 61 -12.77 -9.99 -26.76
C GLY A 61 -14.02 -9.13 -26.68
N TYR A 62 -15.06 -9.66 -26.05
CA TYR A 62 -16.36 -8.99 -25.87
C TYR A 62 -16.95 -9.31 -24.50
N ARG A 63 -17.84 -8.44 -24.02
CA ARG A 63 -18.56 -8.66 -22.76
C ARG A 63 -19.76 -9.59 -22.95
N ASP A 64 -19.88 -10.63 -22.14
CA ASP A 64 -21.05 -11.50 -22.10
C ASP A 64 -21.30 -12.04 -20.69
N LYS A 65 -22.48 -11.72 -20.14
CA LYS A 65 -22.89 -12.05 -18.76
C LYS A 65 -21.87 -11.60 -17.71
N GLY A 66 -21.33 -10.38 -17.86
CA GLY A 66 -20.38 -9.78 -16.91
C GLY A 66 -18.96 -10.34 -16.98
N LEU A 67 -18.64 -11.17 -17.98
CA LEU A 67 -17.30 -11.69 -18.21
C LEU A 67 -16.81 -11.30 -19.60
N THR A 68 -15.54 -10.95 -19.69
CA THR A 68 -14.86 -10.72 -20.96
C THR A 68 -14.49 -12.07 -21.56
N LYS A 69 -14.93 -12.32 -22.78
CA LYS A 69 -14.74 -13.59 -23.48
C LYS A 69 -14.03 -13.36 -24.80
N ALA A 70 -13.04 -14.21 -25.09
CA ALA A 70 -12.45 -14.30 -26.41
C ALA A 70 -13.48 -14.80 -27.44
N PRO A 71 -13.36 -14.39 -28.71
CA PRO A 71 -14.14 -14.97 -29.79
C PRO A 71 -13.83 -16.47 -29.93
N ARG A 72 -14.86 -17.27 -30.19
CA ARG A 72 -14.72 -18.74 -30.37
C ARG A 72 -14.38 -19.14 -31.81
N ARG A 73 -14.41 -18.17 -32.71
CA ARG A 73 -14.11 -18.33 -34.13
C ARG A 73 -13.14 -17.23 -34.51
N VAL A 74 -12.30 -17.53 -35.49
CA VAL A 74 -11.43 -16.55 -36.13
C VAL A 74 -12.31 -15.46 -36.76
N ILE A 75 -11.82 -14.23 -36.76
CA ILE A 75 -12.50 -13.12 -37.44
C ILE A 75 -12.35 -13.35 -38.96
N GLU A 76 -13.39 -13.08 -39.73
CA GLU A 76 -13.32 -13.30 -41.18
C GLU A 76 -12.29 -12.33 -41.81
N PRO A 77 -11.43 -12.80 -42.73
CA PRO A 77 -10.63 -11.93 -43.58
C PRO A 77 -11.50 -10.89 -44.29
N ASP A 78 -10.90 -9.76 -44.66
CA ASP A 78 -11.60 -8.62 -45.28
C ASP A 78 -12.63 -7.91 -44.38
N SER A 79 -12.73 -8.29 -43.10
CA SER A 79 -13.57 -7.57 -42.13
C SER A 79 -13.06 -6.15 -41.92
N ILE A 80 -14.00 -5.20 -41.83
CA ILE A 80 -13.67 -3.79 -41.60
C ILE A 80 -13.29 -3.58 -40.13
N VAL A 81 -12.16 -2.92 -39.92
CA VAL A 81 -11.66 -2.50 -38.60
C VAL A 81 -12.07 -1.06 -38.36
N TYR A 82 -12.67 -0.82 -37.20
CA TYR A 82 -13.12 0.50 -36.76
C TYR A 82 -12.34 0.93 -35.52
N GLN A 83 -12.26 2.23 -35.29
CA GLN A 83 -11.91 2.76 -33.97
C GLN A 83 -12.97 2.30 -32.96
N ALA A 84 -12.54 1.78 -31.81
CA ALA A 84 -13.46 1.40 -30.74
C ALA A 84 -14.07 2.65 -30.08
N ASP A 85 -15.36 2.59 -29.77
CA ASP A 85 -16.03 3.62 -28.98
C ASP A 85 -15.80 3.40 -27.47
N GLN A 86 -16.04 4.45 -26.69
CA GLN A 86 -15.80 4.45 -25.24
C GLN A 86 -16.67 3.43 -24.50
N GLU A 87 -17.91 3.21 -24.96
CA GLU A 87 -18.85 2.26 -24.36
C GLU A 87 -18.32 0.83 -24.50
N LEU A 88 -17.92 0.42 -25.71
CA LEU A 88 -17.34 -0.90 -25.97
C LEU A 88 -16.05 -1.13 -25.20
N ILE A 89 -15.16 -0.13 -25.14
CA ILE A 89 -13.91 -0.19 -24.36
C ILE A 89 -14.23 -0.43 -22.89
N SER A 90 -15.07 0.42 -22.31
CA SER A 90 -15.41 0.38 -20.88
C SER A 90 -16.11 -0.91 -20.48
N GLU A 91 -17.12 -1.34 -21.25
CA GLU A 91 -17.85 -2.58 -20.99
C GLU A 91 -16.96 -3.82 -21.10
N THR A 92 -16.11 -3.87 -22.13
CA THR A 92 -15.28 -5.05 -22.41
C THR A 92 -14.12 -5.17 -21.43
N LEU A 93 -13.50 -4.07 -21.04
CA LEU A 93 -12.49 -4.05 -19.98
C LEU A 93 -13.12 -4.23 -18.59
N GLY A 94 -14.43 -4.03 -18.46
CA GLY A 94 -15.15 -4.10 -17.20
C GLY A 94 -14.80 -2.94 -16.26
N LEU A 95 -14.55 -1.77 -16.85
CA LEU A 95 -14.30 -0.53 -16.12
C LEU A 95 -15.57 -0.14 -15.34
N GLN A 96 -15.37 0.55 -14.23
CA GLN A 96 -16.45 1.07 -13.39
C GLN A 96 -16.57 2.57 -13.60
N ASP A 97 -17.81 3.07 -13.57
CA ASP A 97 -18.10 4.49 -13.73
C ASP A 97 -18.11 5.24 -12.38
N LYS A 98 -17.81 4.53 -11.29
CA LYS A 98 -17.84 5.03 -9.91
C LYS A 98 -16.77 4.33 -9.09
N GLY A 99 -16.20 5.05 -8.12
CA GLY A 99 -15.18 4.55 -7.22
C GLY A 99 -14.13 5.63 -6.96
N LEU A 100 -12.94 5.19 -6.57
CA LEU A 100 -11.76 6.05 -6.48
C LEU A 100 -11.20 6.23 -7.88
N GLN A 101 -11.11 7.46 -8.36
CA GLN A 101 -10.56 7.77 -9.67
C GLN A 101 -9.02 7.77 -9.59
N VAL A 102 -8.37 6.81 -10.27
CA VAL A 102 -6.91 6.66 -10.19
C VAL A 102 -6.18 7.28 -11.39
N GLY A 103 -6.91 7.71 -12.40
CA GLY A 103 -6.40 8.30 -13.62
C GLY A 103 -7.26 7.95 -14.83
N ASN A 104 -6.68 8.08 -16.01
CA ASN A 104 -7.36 7.95 -17.30
C ASN A 104 -6.67 6.88 -18.16
N LEU A 105 -7.38 6.35 -19.15
CA LEU A 105 -6.79 5.42 -20.11
C LEU A 105 -5.84 6.18 -21.06
N GLU A 106 -4.59 5.74 -21.19
CA GLU A 106 -3.53 6.46 -21.92
C GLU A 106 -3.90 6.84 -23.37
N THR A 107 -4.56 5.95 -24.11
CA THR A 107 -4.96 6.19 -25.50
C THR A 107 -6.39 6.72 -25.65
N ASN A 108 -7.12 6.85 -24.53
CA ASN A 108 -8.49 7.35 -24.49
C ASN A 108 -8.69 8.16 -23.20
N GLU A 109 -8.12 9.36 -23.15
CA GLU A 109 -8.10 10.19 -21.94
C GLU A 109 -9.50 10.53 -21.39
N ASP A 110 -10.53 10.52 -22.24
CA ASP A 110 -11.93 10.70 -21.83
C ASP A 110 -12.50 9.54 -21.00
N ILE A 111 -11.78 8.41 -20.88
CA ILE A 111 -12.20 7.24 -20.11
C ILE A 111 -11.47 7.24 -18.76
N ASP A 112 -12.18 7.60 -17.71
CA ASP A 112 -11.72 7.53 -16.34
C ASP A 112 -11.60 6.07 -15.85
N ILE A 113 -10.52 5.79 -15.11
CA ILE A 113 -10.30 4.52 -14.45
C ILE A 113 -10.69 4.66 -12.98
N HIS A 114 -11.77 3.99 -12.60
CA HIS A 114 -12.19 3.88 -11.21
C HIS A 114 -11.87 2.52 -10.61
N VAL A 115 -11.44 2.53 -9.36
CA VAL A 115 -11.28 1.34 -8.53
C VAL A 115 -12.25 1.38 -7.35
N ASN A 116 -12.77 0.22 -6.96
CA ASN A 116 -13.75 0.16 -5.89
C ASN A 116 -13.08 0.38 -4.52
N ALA A 117 -13.52 1.41 -3.79
CA ALA A 117 -13.00 1.78 -2.46
C ALA A 117 -13.06 0.64 -1.43
N ASP A 118 -14.13 -0.18 -1.44
CA ASP A 118 -14.28 -1.32 -0.53
C ASP A 118 -13.19 -2.38 -0.72
N GLN A 119 -12.49 -2.38 -1.87
CA GLN A 119 -11.37 -3.27 -2.10
C GLN A 119 -10.12 -2.88 -1.31
N PHE A 120 -9.98 -1.61 -0.88
CA PHE A 120 -8.81 -1.15 -0.13
C PHE A 120 -8.79 -1.71 1.30
N TYR A 121 -9.95 -2.00 1.88
CA TYR A 121 -10.06 -2.82 3.10
C TYR A 121 -9.61 -4.28 2.91
N LYS A 122 -9.40 -4.73 1.67
CA LYS A 122 -8.87 -6.06 1.30
C LYS A 122 -7.39 -6.04 0.95
N HIS A 123 -6.68 -5.01 1.41
CA HIS A 123 -5.26 -4.79 1.21
C HIS A 123 -4.90 -4.48 -0.25
N PHE A 124 -3.98 -3.56 -0.44
CA PHE A 124 -3.48 -3.20 -1.77
C PHE A 124 -1.96 -3.07 -1.77
N ALA A 125 -1.37 -3.18 -2.95
CA ALA A 125 0.06 -2.95 -3.15
C ALA A 125 0.31 -1.95 -4.28
N VAL A 126 1.34 -1.12 -4.12
CA VAL A 126 1.88 -0.26 -5.17
C VAL A 126 3.34 -0.65 -5.38
N LEU A 127 3.64 -1.17 -6.57
CA LEU A 127 4.93 -1.75 -6.92
C LEU A 127 5.53 -0.99 -8.11
N ALA A 128 6.65 -0.32 -7.90
CA ALA A 128 7.20 0.60 -8.90
C ALA A 128 8.68 0.89 -8.65
N GLN A 129 9.53 0.91 -9.67
CA GLN A 129 10.93 1.36 -9.51
C GLN A 129 11.01 2.85 -9.08
N THR A 130 12.18 3.29 -8.62
CA THR A 130 12.42 4.71 -8.29
C THR A 130 12.11 5.62 -9.47
N GLY A 131 11.38 6.71 -9.21
CA GLY A 131 11.01 7.71 -10.23
C GLY A 131 9.89 7.28 -11.18
N ALA A 132 9.26 6.11 -10.97
CA ALA A 132 8.14 5.67 -11.81
C ALA A 132 6.77 6.21 -11.39
N GLY A 133 6.70 7.17 -10.44
CA GLY A 133 5.43 7.75 -9.98
C GLY A 133 4.77 7.04 -8.79
N LYS A 134 5.52 6.22 -8.04
CA LYS A 134 5.06 5.48 -6.85
C LYS A 134 4.35 6.37 -5.83
N SER A 135 5.04 7.41 -5.36
CA SER A 135 4.52 8.33 -4.33
C SER A 135 3.39 9.19 -4.89
N TYR A 136 3.45 9.58 -6.16
CA TYR A 136 2.39 10.31 -6.84
C TYR A 136 1.07 9.52 -6.88
N LEU A 137 1.10 8.28 -7.40
CA LEU A 137 -0.08 7.42 -7.41
C LEU A 137 -0.59 7.15 -6.00
N THR A 138 0.32 6.96 -5.04
CA THR A 138 -0.07 6.77 -3.64
C THR A 138 -0.79 8.00 -3.08
N GLY A 139 -0.30 9.20 -3.40
CA GLY A 139 -0.95 10.47 -3.05
C GLY A 139 -2.37 10.52 -3.61
N VAL A 140 -2.55 10.34 -4.92
CA VAL A 140 -3.86 10.30 -5.58
C VAL A 140 -4.80 9.29 -4.91
N LEU A 141 -4.31 8.07 -4.61
CA LEU A 141 -5.10 7.07 -3.90
C LEU A 141 -5.54 7.53 -2.51
N ILE A 142 -4.65 8.15 -1.74
CA ILE A 142 -4.95 8.66 -0.41
C ILE A 142 -5.99 9.79 -0.51
N GLU A 143 -5.80 10.73 -1.44
CA GLU A 143 -6.73 11.83 -1.70
C GLU A 143 -8.15 11.34 -1.98
N GLU A 144 -8.29 10.41 -2.93
CA GLU A 144 -9.58 9.79 -3.28
C GLU A 144 -10.21 9.03 -2.10
N LEU A 145 -9.40 8.37 -1.26
CA LEU A 145 -9.88 7.69 -0.06
C LEU A 145 -10.42 8.68 0.97
N LEU A 146 -9.73 9.80 1.17
CA LEU A 146 -10.15 10.85 2.09
C LEU A 146 -11.43 11.54 1.62
N GLU A 147 -11.64 11.70 0.30
CA GLU A 147 -12.91 12.17 -0.29
C GLU A 147 -14.10 11.26 0.03
N GLN A 148 -13.84 9.98 0.35
CA GLN A 148 -14.84 9.00 0.77
C GLN A 148 -14.91 8.85 2.30
N ASP A 149 -14.41 9.83 3.05
CA ASP A 149 -14.33 9.84 4.53
C ASP A 149 -13.53 8.67 5.13
N MET A 150 -12.70 7.98 4.35
CA MET A 150 -11.93 6.83 4.81
C MET A 150 -10.71 7.28 5.63
N PRO A 151 -10.56 6.86 6.91
CA PRO A 151 -9.36 7.18 7.67
C PRO A 151 -8.14 6.47 7.07
N VAL A 152 -7.05 7.21 6.88
CA VAL A 152 -5.78 6.67 6.36
C VAL A 152 -4.65 6.98 7.32
N MET A 153 -3.88 5.97 7.71
CA MET A 153 -2.64 6.11 8.47
C MET A 153 -1.46 5.75 7.58
N ILE A 154 -0.44 6.59 7.50
CA ILE A 154 0.70 6.43 6.59
C ILE A 154 1.97 6.37 7.42
N LEU A 155 2.76 5.32 7.27
CA LEU A 155 4.13 5.28 7.77
C LEU A 155 5.05 5.75 6.66
N ASP A 156 5.74 6.86 6.92
CA ASP A 156 6.45 7.65 5.93
C ASP A 156 7.94 7.80 6.32
N PRO A 157 8.82 6.89 5.88
CA PRO A 157 10.26 6.95 6.13
C PRO A 157 10.95 8.18 5.52
N HIS A 158 10.34 8.81 4.51
CA HIS A 158 10.98 9.88 3.75
C HIS A 158 10.41 11.27 4.07
N GLY A 159 9.22 11.34 4.66
CA GLY A 159 8.49 12.59 4.95
C GLY A 159 7.90 13.23 3.70
N GLU A 160 7.45 12.43 2.72
CA GLU A 160 6.88 12.92 1.46
C GLU A 160 5.39 13.30 1.59
N PHE A 161 4.65 12.63 2.49
CA PHE A 161 3.19 12.74 2.56
C PHE A 161 2.67 13.90 3.41
N SER A 162 3.54 14.59 4.17
CA SER A 162 3.18 15.82 4.90
C SER A 162 2.68 16.93 3.97
N SER A 163 3.09 16.88 2.69
CA SER A 163 2.68 17.81 1.64
C SER A 163 1.18 17.78 1.33
N LEU A 164 0.48 16.67 1.58
CA LEU A 164 -0.96 16.51 1.36
C LEU A 164 -1.82 17.54 2.12
N ARG A 165 -1.28 18.17 3.17
CA ARG A 165 -1.97 19.22 3.93
C ARG A 165 -2.22 20.49 3.12
N ASN A 166 -1.49 20.67 2.01
CA ASN A 166 -1.52 21.88 1.20
C ASN A 166 -2.04 21.58 -0.21
N PRO A 167 -2.77 22.51 -0.85
CA PRO A 167 -3.05 22.42 -2.28
C PRO A 167 -1.75 22.48 -3.09
N ASN A 168 -1.78 21.97 -4.32
CA ASN A 168 -0.66 22.06 -5.23
C ASN A 168 -0.41 23.53 -5.62
N PRO A 169 0.75 24.11 -5.28
CA PRO A 169 1.04 25.52 -5.52
C PRO A 169 1.25 25.87 -7.00
N GLU A 170 1.43 24.88 -7.87
CA GLU A 170 1.60 25.09 -9.32
C GLU A 170 0.27 25.18 -10.08
N LYS A 171 -0.85 24.91 -9.38
CA LYS A 171 -2.21 24.91 -9.95
C LYS A 171 -2.95 26.19 -9.58
N GLU A 172 -3.96 26.56 -10.38
CA GLU A 172 -4.75 27.74 -10.09
C GLU A 172 -5.55 27.57 -8.78
N ASP A 173 -5.79 28.68 -8.08
CA ASP A 173 -6.56 28.68 -6.83
C ASP A 173 -7.93 28.03 -7.04
N GLY A 174 -8.19 26.95 -6.30
CA GLY A 174 -9.44 26.18 -6.37
C GLY A 174 -9.42 24.96 -7.29
N GLU A 175 -8.34 24.73 -8.06
CA GLU A 175 -8.17 23.48 -8.82
C GLU A 175 -7.69 22.31 -7.96
N THR A 176 -6.98 22.60 -6.87
CA THR A 176 -6.50 21.60 -5.91
C THR A 176 -6.79 22.06 -4.50
N ARG A 177 -6.74 21.13 -3.54
CA ARG A 177 -7.05 21.39 -2.14
C ARG A 177 -6.07 20.66 -1.23
N GLY A 178 -5.92 21.17 -0.02
CA GLY A 178 -5.24 20.46 1.07
C GLY A 178 -6.23 19.55 1.81
N TYR A 179 -5.71 18.50 2.44
CA TYR A 179 -6.48 17.54 3.20
C TYR A 179 -6.24 17.68 4.71
N ASN A 180 -7.22 17.25 5.51
CA ASN A 180 -7.08 17.22 6.96
C ASN A 180 -6.01 16.18 7.35
N LEU A 181 -4.86 16.67 7.81
CA LEU A 181 -3.70 15.85 8.10
C LEU A 181 -3.18 16.14 9.51
N LYS A 182 -3.03 15.08 10.31
CA LYS A 182 -2.29 15.11 11.59
C LYS A 182 -0.98 14.36 11.41
N GLU A 183 0.13 15.03 11.71
CA GLU A 183 1.47 14.46 11.58
C GLU A 183 2.04 14.15 12.97
N TYR A 184 2.62 12.97 13.12
CA TYR A 184 3.28 12.50 14.33
C TYR A 184 4.67 11.96 14.02
N SER A 185 5.62 12.09 14.94
CA SER A 185 6.97 11.54 14.78
C SER A 185 7.59 11.10 16.11
N PRO A 186 8.31 9.96 16.11
CA PRO A 186 9.22 9.62 17.21
C PRO A 186 10.39 10.59 17.39
N ASN A 187 10.79 11.30 16.33
CA ASN A 187 11.93 12.22 16.35
C ASN A 187 11.47 13.63 15.99
N THR A 188 10.92 14.34 16.98
CA THR A 188 10.45 15.72 16.84
C THR A 188 11.58 16.75 16.78
N ASP A 189 12.81 16.38 17.14
CA ASP A 189 13.98 17.28 17.02
C ASP A 189 14.28 17.59 15.55
N ILE A 190 14.11 16.60 14.68
CA ILE A 190 14.24 16.77 13.22
C ILE A 190 12.89 17.11 12.59
N ASN A 191 11.80 16.50 13.05
CA ASN A 191 10.45 16.67 12.50
C ASN A 191 9.63 17.62 13.37
N SER A 192 10.06 18.88 13.47
CA SER A 192 9.54 19.86 14.44
C SER A 192 8.09 20.32 14.22
N GLU A 193 7.54 20.09 13.03
CA GLU A 193 6.12 20.33 12.73
C GLU A 193 5.21 19.17 13.17
N ALA A 194 5.78 18.00 13.44
CA ALA A 194 5.05 16.82 13.86
C ALA A 194 4.79 16.83 15.37
N MET A 195 3.65 16.27 15.77
CA MET A 195 3.37 15.97 17.17
C MET A 195 4.24 14.79 17.65
N PRO A 196 4.61 14.73 18.93
CA PRO A 196 5.38 13.60 19.44
C PRO A 196 4.59 12.28 19.34
N LEU A 197 5.24 11.23 18.83
CA LEU A 197 4.70 9.87 18.83
C LEU A 197 5.43 9.02 19.87
N GLN A 198 4.80 8.84 21.01
CA GLN A 198 5.33 8.04 22.11
C GLN A 198 4.28 7.04 22.60
N PHE A 199 4.75 5.88 23.06
CA PHE A 199 3.94 4.81 23.61
C PHE A 199 4.09 4.74 25.12
N SER A 200 3.08 4.21 25.80
CA SER A 200 3.13 4.15 27.27
C SER A 200 4.34 3.36 27.73
N SER A 201 5.19 3.98 28.56
CA SER A 201 6.23 3.29 29.32
C SER A 201 5.66 2.53 30.52
N LYS A 202 4.37 2.78 30.87
CA LYS A 202 3.73 2.17 32.03
C LYS A 202 3.27 0.75 31.76
N ASN A 203 3.52 -0.12 32.73
CA ASN A 203 3.01 -1.49 32.81
C ASN A 203 3.39 -2.37 31.61
N LEU A 204 4.55 -2.14 30.99
CA LEU A 204 5.04 -2.97 29.88
C LEU A 204 5.07 -4.44 30.29
N GLY A 205 4.40 -5.27 29.50
CA GLY A 205 4.22 -6.69 29.79
C GLY A 205 5.39 -7.53 29.29
N LYS A 206 5.59 -8.70 29.92
CA LYS A 206 6.61 -9.68 29.47
C LYS A 206 6.55 -9.94 27.96
N LYS A 207 5.37 -10.19 27.39
CA LYS A 207 5.25 -10.50 25.96
C LYS A 207 5.66 -9.33 25.07
N GLU A 208 5.35 -8.10 25.47
CA GLU A 208 5.67 -6.90 24.72
C GLU A 208 7.18 -6.65 24.77
N LEU A 209 7.78 -6.67 25.97
CA LEU A 209 9.24 -6.56 26.15
C LEU A 209 10.00 -7.64 25.40
N MET A 210 9.55 -8.90 25.45
CA MET A 210 10.18 -10.00 24.71
C MET A 210 10.06 -9.87 23.19
N THR A 211 9.14 -9.04 22.68
CA THR A 211 9.00 -8.79 21.24
C THR A 211 9.84 -7.58 20.81
N LEU A 212 9.94 -6.56 21.68
CA LEU A 212 10.72 -5.35 21.44
C LEU A 212 12.22 -5.59 21.63
N ILE A 213 12.59 -6.46 22.57
CA ILE A 213 13.97 -6.88 22.76
C ILE A 213 14.29 -7.97 21.72
N PRO A 214 15.45 -7.93 21.05
CA PRO A 214 15.82 -8.91 20.02
C PRO A 214 15.71 -10.37 20.44
N ASP A 215 15.50 -11.25 19.45
CA ASP A 215 15.19 -12.70 19.56
C ASP A 215 16.22 -13.59 20.31
N SER A 216 17.24 -13.02 20.95
CA SER A 216 18.37 -13.75 21.53
C SER A 216 18.41 -13.80 23.06
N LEU A 217 17.31 -13.45 23.76
CA LEU A 217 17.26 -13.60 25.21
C LEU A 217 17.35 -15.08 25.62
N THR A 218 18.45 -15.42 26.30
CA THR A 218 18.68 -16.72 26.92
C THR A 218 17.63 -17.03 27.99
N ASN A 219 17.42 -18.31 28.30
CA ASN A 219 16.53 -18.73 29.39
C ASN A 219 16.85 -18.04 30.74
N SER A 220 18.13 -17.78 31.00
CA SER A 220 18.57 -17.07 32.19
C SER A 220 18.12 -15.62 32.19
N GLN A 221 18.28 -14.90 31.07
CA GLN A 221 17.80 -13.51 30.93
C GLN A 221 16.28 -13.42 31.03
N MET A 222 15.55 -14.36 30.43
CA MET A 222 14.10 -14.44 30.56
C MET A 222 13.66 -14.70 32.01
N GLY A 223 14.43 -15.47 32.77
CA GLY A 223 14.19 -15.71 34.20
C GLY A 223 14.36 -14.44 35.03
N VAL A 224 15.44 -13.69 34.79
CA VAL A 224 15.71 -12.37 35.42
C VAL A 224 14.55 -11.41 35.15
N LEU A 225 14.22 -11.18 33.86
CA LEU A 225 13.14 -10.27 33.48
C LEU A 225 11.80 -10.67 34.12
N TYR A 226 11.49 -11.96 34.13
CA TYR A 226 10.24 -12.45 34.72
C TYR A 226 10.17 -12.21 36.23
N ASN A 227 11.26 -12.45 36.96
CA ASN A 227 11.30 -12.22 38.41
C ASN A 227 11.17 -10.73 38.74
N SER A 228 11.87 -9.86 38.01
CA SER A 228 11.78 -8.40 38.15
C SER A 228 10.36 -7.90 37.92
N LEU A 229 9.72 -8.30 36.80
CA LEU A 229 8.33 -7.92 36.49
C LEU A 229 7.33 -8.48 37.52
N LYS A 230 7.57 -9.68 38.05
CA LYS A 230 6.70 -10.27 39.08
C LYS A 230 6.72 -9.44 40.37
N ARG A 231 7.91 -9.02 40.81
CA ARG A 231 8.07 -8.18 42.01
C ARG A 231 7.41 -6.81 41.86
N LEU A 232 7.53 -6.19 40.68
CA LEU A 232 6.87 -4.91 40.41
C LEU A 232 5.33 -5.05 40.49
N LYS A 233 4.79 -6.10 39.88
CA LYS A 233 3.33 -6.36 39.90
C LYS A 233 2.77 -6.67 41.29
N GLU A 234 3.57 -7.30 42.16
CA GLU A 234 3.17 -7.60 43.55
C GLU A 234 2.96 -6.33 44.40
N LYS A 235 3.50 -5.18 43.97
CA LYS A 235 3.30 -3.91 44.67
C LYS A 235 1.94 -3.25 44.39
N GLU A 236 1.15 -3.77 43.45
CA GLU A 236 -0.15 -3.22 43.00
C GLU A 236 -0.12 -1.73 42.58
N GLU A 237 1.06 -1.23 42.20
CA GLU A 237 1.28 0.11 41.67
C GLU A 237 1.68 0.04 40.19
N ASP A 238 1.39 1.09 39.43
CA ASP A 238 1.89 1.23 38.06
C ASP A 238 3.42 1.32 38.08
N TYR A 239 4.08 0.63 37.15
CA TYR A 239 5.55 0.67 37.00
C TYR A 239 5.94 1.17 35.61
N SER A 240 7.02 1.94 35.53
CA SER A 240 7.61 2.48 34.30
C SER A 240 8.72 1.57 33.74
N LEU A 241 9.30 1.95 32.60
CA LEU A 241 10.49 1.29 32.04
C LEU A 241 11.69 1.42 32.99
N LEU A 242 11.89 2.60 33.59
CA LEU A 242 12.91 2.84 34.61
C LEU A 242 12.76 1.93 35.83
N ASP A 243 11.52 1.69 36.29
CA ASP A 243 11.28 0.77 37.40
C ASP A 243 11.66 -0.69 37.05
N ILE A 244 11.51 -1.07 35.77
CA ILE A 244 11.94 -2.38 35.27
C ILE A 244 13.46 -2.48 35.28
N GLU A 245 14.16 -1.44 34.82
CA GLU A 245 15.63 -1.37 34.85
C GLU A 245 16.16 -1.48 36.28
N ASP A 246 15.59 -0.72 37.21
CA ASP A 246 15.93 -0.78 38.62
C ASP A 246 15.68 -2.17 39.21
N ALA A 247 14.55 -2.80 38.88
CA ALA A 247 14.24 -4.14 39.35
C ALA A 247 15.15 -5.22 38.73
N VAL A 248 15.65 -5.02 37.51
CA VAL A 248 16.62 -5.92 36.86
C VAL A 248 18.02 -5.72 37.42
N SER A 249 18.43 -4.48 37.71
CA SER A 249 19.76 -4.15 38.24
C SER A 249 19.99 -4.77 39.63
N GLN A 250 18.91 -4.95 40.40
CA GLN A 250 18.92 -5.59 41.73
C GLN A 250 18.98 -7.13 41.69
N GLU A 251 18.88 -7.79 40.54
CA GLU A 251 18.94 -9.26 40.48
C GLU A 251 20.38 -9.77 40.70
N ASP A 252 20.52 -10.86 41.46
CA ASP A 252 21.82 -11.52 41.71
C ASP A 252 22.18 -12.49 40.58
N SER A 253 22.20 -11.99 39.34
CA SER A 253 22.49 -12.78 38.13
C SER A 253 23.33 -11.99 37.16
N THR A 254 24.38 -12.60 36.61
CA THR A 254 25.20 -11.98 35.55
C THR A 254 24.43 -11.78 34.25
N ALA A 255 23.31 -12.50 34.06
CA ALA A 255 22.43 -12.35 32.92
C ALA A 255 21.73 -10.97 32.86
N LYS A 256 21.72 -10.21 33.96
CA LYS A 256 21.08 -8.89 34.01
C LYS A 256 21.74 -7.85 33.12
N TRP A 257 23.06 -7.89 32.94
CA TRP A 257 23.80 -6.82 32.26
C TRP A 257 23.37 -6.63 30.81
N ASN A 258 23.27 -7.71 30.05
CA ASN A 258 22.78 -7.62 28.68
C ASN A 258 21.31 -7.17 28.63
N LEU A 259 20.49 -7.56 29.62
CA LEU A 259 19.10 -7.12 29.70
C LEU A 259 18.99 -5.63 30.00
N LEU A 260 19.82 -5.09 30.91
CA LEU A 260 19.91 -3.66 31.19
C LEU A 260 20.29 -2.87 29.93
N ASN A 261 21.32 -3.30 29.21
CA ASN A 261 21.70 -2.63 27.96
C ASN A 261 20.53 -2.56 26.95
N TYR A 262 19.67 -3.58 26.88
CA TYR A 262 18.50 -3.54 26.00
C TYR A 262 17.40 -2.62 26.52
N LEU A 263 17.19 -2.56 27.83
CA LEU A 263 16.21 -1.65 28.43
C LEU A 263 16.65 -0.20 28.25
N GLU A 264 17.93 0.09 28.51
CA GLU A 264 18.56 1.40 28.27
C GLU A 264 18.40 1.81 26.79
N GLN A 265 18.64 0.90 25.83
CA GLN A 265 18.41 1.16 24.41
C GLN A 265 16.94 1.45 24.08
N LEU A 266 16.00 0.77 24.74
CA LEU A 266 14.57 1.05 24.58
C LEU A 266 14.20 2.41 25.14
N GLU A 267 14.79 2.83 26.26
CA GLU A 267 14.59 4.16 26.82
C GLU A 267 15.18 5.24 25.89
N GLU A 268 16.44 5.08 25.48
CA GLU A 268 17.16 6.00 24.59
C GLU A 268 16.53 6.12 23.20
N SER A 269 15.67 5.17 22.80
CA SER A 269 14.94 5.24 21.53
C SER A 269 13.98 6.43 21.43
N GLY A 270 13.61 7.03 22.56
CA GLY A 270 12.63 8.13 22.62
C GLY A 270 11.18 7.71 22.37
N LEU A 271 10.92 6.42 22.16
CA LEU A 271 9.60 5.88 21.83
C LEU A 271 8.65 5.70 23.01
N PHE A 272 9.14 5.80 24.25
CA PHE A 272 8.36 5.49 25.44
C PHE A 272 8.26 6.70 26.36
N ASP A 273 7.03 7.00 26.79
CA ASP A 273 6.74 8.12 27.70
C ASP A 273 5.61 7.72 28.69
N PRO A 274 5.64 8.21 29.95
CA PRO A 274 4.55 8.00 30.90
C PRO A 274 3.20 8.62 30.49
N ASP A 275 3.20 9.62 29.59
CA ASP A 275 2.04 10.31 29.03
C ASP A 275 2.00 10.19 27.49
N PRO A 276 1.67 9.00 26.97
CA PRO A 276 1.70 8.73 25.54
C PRO A 276 0.52 9.34 24.79
N VAL A 277 0.63 9.38 23.46
CA VAL A 277 -0.52 9.74 22.61
C VAL A 277 -1.67 8.74 22.79
N ASP A 278 -2.91 9.23 22.84
CA ASP A 278 -4.07 8.34 22.77
C ASP A 278 -4.21 7.81 21.34
N LEU A 279 -3.84 6.54 21.15
CA LEU A 279 -3.92 5.86 19.86
C LEU A 279 -5.34 5.84 19.26
N LYS A 280 -6.38 6.10 20.06
CA LYS A 280 -7.75 6.23 19.57
C LYS A 280 -8.00 7.49 18.74
N GLU A 281 -7.18 8.52 18.93
CA GLU A 281 -7.26 9.79 18.19
C GLU A 281 -6.45 9.77 16.89
N LEU A 282 -5.72 8.67 16.62
CA LEU A 282 -4.93 8.58 15.39
C LEU A 282 -5.82 8.34 14.17
N PRO A 283 -6.71 7.32 14.09
CA PRO A 283 -7.57 7.13 12.92
C PRO A 283 -8.88 7.90 13.10
N GLU A 284 -9.09 8.95 12.30
CA GLU A 284 -10.33 9.74 12.26
C GLU A 284 -10.92 9.77 10.83
N PRO A 285 -12.26 9.68 10.65
CA PRO A 285 -12.90 9.78 9.33
C PRO A 285 -12.51 11.05 8.57
N GLY A 286 -12.22 10.90 7.27
CA GLY A 286 -11.77 12.00 6.39
C GLY A 286 -10.42 12.61 6.76
N GLN A 287 -9.63 11.96 7.62
CA GLN A 287 -8.32 12.44 8.06
C GLN A 287 -7.19 11.48 7.63
N ALA A 288 -6.09 12.07 7.17
CA ALA A 288 -4.80 11.40 7.05
C ALA A 288 -3.99 11.56 8.34
N THR A 289 -3.45 10.46 8.84
CA THR A 289 -2.49 10.46 9.94
C THR A 289 -1.14 10.01 9.43
N VAL A 290 -0.21 10.95 9.33
CA VAL A 290 1.15 10.68 8.86
C VAL A 290 2.04 10.40 10.07
N ILE A 291 2.71 9.26 10.04
CA ILE A 291 3.76 8.88 10.97
C ILE A 291 5.08 9.14 10.24
N ASN A 292 5.64 10.32 10.47
CA ASN A 292 6.87 10.77 9.85
C ASN A 292 8.06 10.12 10.56
N LEU A 293 8.73 9.22 9.83
CA LEU A 293 9.87 8.43 10.29
C LEU A 293 11.19 8.95 9.69
N LYS A 294 11.19 10.14 9.08
CA LYS A 294 12.39 10.78 8.56
C LYS A 294 13.39 11.00 9.70
N ALA A 295 14.63 10.57 9.47
CA ALA A 295 15.71 10.61 10.45
C ALA A 295 15.40 9.87 11.77
N VAL A 296 14.52 8.87 11.74
CA VAL A 296 14.35 7.89 12.82
C VAL A 296 15.27 6.70 12.53
N GLU A 297 15.99 6.22 13.53
CA GLU A 297 16.84 5.03 13.39
C GLU A 297 16.02 3.80 12.95
N PRO A 298 16.56 2.93 12.09
CA PRO A 298 15.79 1.81 11.52
C PRO A 298 15.09 0.94 12.56
N ASP A 299 15.78 0.59 13.64
CA ASP A 299 15.22 -0.24 14.72
C ASP A 299 14.05 0.47 15.41
N ALA A 300 14.15 1.79 15.66
CA ALA A 300 13.07 2.58 16.25
C ALA A 300 11.88 2.75 15.28
N ALA A 301 12.14 2.90 13.98
CA ALA A 301 11.10 2.94 12.95
C ALA A 301 10.33 1.61 12.86
N GLU A 302 11.05 0.48 12.93
CA GLU A 302 10.46 -0.86 12.97
C GLU A 302 9.63 -1.10 14.23
N MET A 303 10.14 -0.68 15.41
CA MET A 303 9.41 -0.73 16.67
C MET A 303 8.14 0.13 16.62
N THR A 304 8.22 1.33 16.05
CA THR A 304 7.07 2.22 15.85
C THR A 304 6.00 1.52 15.01
N ALA A 305 6.39 0.91 13.88
CA ALA A 305 5.48 0.16 13.04
C ALA A 305 4.84 -1.01 13.77
N TYR A 306 5.62 -1.77 14.55
CA TYR A 306 5.12 -2.88 15.37
C TYR A 306 4.09 -2.39 16.40
N MET A 307 4.41 -1.32 17.14
CA MET A 307 3.58 -0.80 18.22
C MET A 307 2.26 -0.26 17.70
N LEU A 308 2.28 0.53 16.62
CA LEU A 308 1.07 1.01 15.95
C LEU A 308 0.23 -0.15 15.43
N ALA A 309 0.83 -1.04 14.64
CA ALA A 309 0.13 -2.18 14.06
C ALA A 309 -0.51 -3.05 15.15
N LYS A 310 0.22 -3.37 16.22
CA LYS A 310 -0.26 -4.24 17.30
C LYS A 310 -1.38 -3.59 18.09
N LYS A 311 -1.17 -2.37 18.59
CA LYS A 311 -2.13 -1.71 19.49
C LYS A 311 -3.39 -1.28 18.75
N LEU A 312 -3.27 -0.73 17.54
CA LEU A 312 -4.44 -0.34 16.75
C LEU A 312 -5.23 -1.56 16.27
N PHE A 313 -4.56 -2.68 15.93
CA PHE A 313 -5.29 -3.90 15.59
C PHE A 313 -6.07 -4.46 16.77
N ASP A 314 -5.52 -4.40 17.99
CA ASP A 314 -6.24 -4.81 19.20
C ASP A 314 -7.41 -3.87 19.52
N LEU A 315 -7.25 -2.56 19.33
CA LEU A 315 -8.33 -1.58 19.49
C LEU A 315 -9.44 -1.81 18.45
N ARG A 316 -9.08 -2.09 17.20
CA ARG A 316 -10.03 -2.38 16.13
C ARG A 316 -10.81 -3.68 16.38
N LYS A 317 -10.17 -4.70 16.94
CA LYS A 317 -10.84 -5.94 17.38
C LYS A 317 -11.89 -5.73 18.48
N LYS A 318 -11.81 -4.61 19.21
CA LYS A 318 -12.72 -4.22 20.28
C LYS A 318 -13.69 -3.10 19.87
N ASP A 319 -13.69 -2.72 18.60
CA ASP A 319 -14.48 -1.60 18.09
C ASP A 319 -14.23 -0.25 18.76
N MET A 320 -12.99 -0.03 19.23
CA MET A 320 -12.58 1.21 19.91
C MET A 320 -11.98 2.26 18.96
N VAL A 321 -11.73 1.91 17.71
CA VAL A 321 -11.29 2.80 16.62
C VAL A 321 -12.09 2.48 15.36
N PRO A 322 -12.31 3.46 14.46
CA PRO A 322 -13.03 3.21 13.21
C PRO A 322 -12.26 2.24 12.30
N PRO A 323 -12.92 1.64 11.29
CA PRO A 323 -12.22 1.02 10.17
C PRO A 323 -11.26 2.01 9.52
N PHE A 324 -10.05 1.57 9.17
CA PHE A 324 -9.04 2.45 8.58
C PHE A 324 -8.07 1.68 7.70
N LEU A 325 -7.34 2.42 6.87
CA LEU A 325 -6.27 1.89 6.02
C LEU A 325 -4.92 2.24 6.62
N MET A 326 -4.10 1.24 6.87
CA MET A 326 -2.71 1.42 7.30
C MET A 326 -1.79 1.26 6.08
N VAL A 327 -1.11 2.32 5.68
CA VAL A 327 -0.25 2.40 4.50
C VAL A 327 1.21 2.40 4.95
N MET A 328 2.00 1.49 4.38
CA MET A 328 3.42 1.30 4.64
C MET A 328 4.22 1.76 3.42
N GLU A 329 4.81 2.95 3.47
CA GLU A 329 5.78 3.34 2.48
C GLU A 329 7.10 2.60 2.71
N GLU A 330 7.79 2.18 1.64
CA GLU A 330 8.98 1.34 1.74
C GLU A 330 8.77 0.07 2.57
N ALA A 331 7.62 -0.59 2.36
CA ALA A 331 7.15 -1.69 3.18
C ALA A 331 8.14 -2.86 3.37
N HIS A 332 9.12 -3.01 2.48
CA HIS A 332 10.20 -3.98 2.61
C HIS A 332 11.08 -3.78 3.86
N ASN A 333 11.10 -2.58 4.46
CA ASN A 333 11.76 -2.31 5.73
C ASN A 333 10.97 -2.87 6.93
N PHE A 334 9.64 -2.86 6.86
CA PHE A 334 8.77 -3.27 7.98
C PHE A 334 8.32 -4.73 7.88
N VAL A 335 8.20 -5.26 6.65
CA VAL A 335 7.78 -6.64 6.41
C VAL A 335 8.63 -7.31 5.34
N PRO A 336 9.94 -7.50 5.61
CA PRO A 336 10.85 -8.13 4.67
C PRO A 336 10.53 -9.60 4.45
N GLU A 337 10.76 -10.09 3.24
CA GLU A 337 10.76 -11.52 2.92
C GLU A 337 11.94 -12.21 3.62
N LYS A 338 11.71 -13.46 4.04
CA LYS A 338 12.73 -14.29 4.67
C LYS A 338 14.01 -14.32 3.83
N GLY A 339 15.13 -13.98 4.45
CA GLY A 339 16.46 -13.95 3.81
C GLY A 339 16.89 -12.57 3.31
N PHE A 340 15.99 -11.58 3.24
CA PHE A 340 16.34 -10.18 2.96
C PHE A 340 16.46 -9.33 4.22
N GLY A 341 15.87 -9.78 5.33
CA GLY A 341 15.92 -9.11 6.62
C GLY A 341 15.03 -9.82 7.64
N GLN A 342 15.06 -9.32 8.87
CA GLN A 342 14.09 -9.60 9.92
C GLN A 342 13.63 -8.27 10.46
N ALA A 343 12.33 -8.13 10.72
CA ALA A 343 11.76 -6.94 11.31
C ALA A 343 10.78 -7.31 12.42
N VAL A 344 10.80 -6.56 13.52
CA VAL A 344 9.93 -6.81 14.70
C VAL A 344 8.45 -6.74 14.33
N SER A 345 8.09 -5.89 13.36
CA SER A 345 6.71 -5.71 12.88
C SER A 345 6.23 -6.81 11.93
N ASN A 346 7.11 -7.67 11.41
CA ASN A 346 6.75 -8.67 10.40
C ASN A 346 5.63 -9.65 10.87
N PRO A 347 5.69 -10.26 12.07
CA PRO A 347 4.65 -11.19 12.52
C PRO A 347 3.26 -10.55 12.65
N ILE A 348 3.20 -9.29 13.13
CA ILE A 348 1.93 -8.59 13.30
C ILE A 348 1.37 -8.11 11.96
N LEU A 349 2.22 -7.63 11.04
CA LEU A 349 1.79 -7.20 9.70
C LEU A 349 1.29 -8.39 8.87
N ARG A 350 1.94 -9.57 8.95
CA ARG A 350 1.42 -10.82 8.38
C ARG A 350 0.04 -11.19 8.93
N LYS A 351 -0.18 -10.98 10.23
CA LYS A 351 -1.47 -11.24 10.87
C LYS A 351 -2.54 -10.25 10.40
N ILE A 352 -2.19 -8.96 10.27
CA ILE A 352 -3.10 -7.95 9.72
C ILE A 352 -3.45 -8.26 8.26
N ALA A 353 -2.49 -8.67 7.44
CA ALA A 353 -2.76 -9.05 6.05
C ALA A 353 -3.71 -10.26 5.91
N SER A 354 -3.74 -11.15 6.90
CA SER A 354 -4.59 -12.36 6.87
C SER A 354 -5.93 -12.21 7.60
N GLU A 355 -5.98 -11.40 8.65
CA GLU A 355 -7.17 -11.24 9.50
C GLU A 355 -7.78 -9.83 9.45
N GLY A 356 -7.00 -8.81 9.09
CA GLY A 356 -7.33 -7.38 9.21
C GLY A 356 -8.64 -7.00 8.54
N ARG A 357 -8.88 -7.53 7.32
CA ARG A 357 -10.13 -7.36 6.59
C ARG A 357 -11.38 -7.67 7.42
N LYS A 358 -11.36 -8.72 8.26
CA LYS A 358 -12.51 -9.11 9.09
C LYS A 358 -12.88 -8.05 10.12
N PHE A 359 -11.89 -7.23 10.48
CA PHE A 359 -12.03 -6.16 11.45
C PHE A 359 -12.05 -4.79 10.76
N GLY A 360 -12.05 -4.68 9.43
CA GLY A 360 -12.01 -3.37 8.76
C GLY A 360 -10.68 -2.63 8.90
N LEU A 361 -9.57 -3.36 9.11
CA LEU A 361 -8.21 -2.82 9.04
C LEU A 361 -7.58 -3.23 7.70
N GLY A 362 -7.51 -2.28 6.77
CA GLY A 362 -6.81 -2.44 5.50
C GLY A 362 -5.29 -2.27 5.66
N LEU A 363 -4.52 -2.83 4.73
CA LEU A 363 -3.06 -2.70 4.67
C LEU A 363 -2.64 -2.30 3.25
N GLY A 364 -2.01 -1.15 3.10
CA GLY A 364 -1.36 -0.69 1.88
C GLY A 364 0.12 -0.95 1.94
N VAL A 365 0.68 -1.63 0.93
CA VAL A 365 2.10 -1.98 0.87
C VAL A 365 2.72 -1.31 -0.34
N ILE A 366 3.61 -0.35 -0.11
CA ILE A 366 4.23 0.41 -1.19
C ILE A 366 5.73 0.13 -1.19
N SER A 367 6.27 -0.32 -2.33
CA SER A 367 7.72 -0.55 -2.44
C SER A 367 8.21 -0.58 -3.88
N GLN A 368 9.44 -0.15 -4.05
CA GLN A 368 10.26 -0.32 -5.24
C GLN A 368 11.01 -1.65 -5.33
N ARG A 369 10.93 -2.50 -4.30
CA ARG A 369 11.59 -3.80 -4.24
C ARG A 369 10.58 -4.91 -3.94
N PRO A 370 9.69 -5.27 -4.90
CA PRO A 370 8.63 -6.25 -4.67
C PRO A 370 9.15 -7.60 -4.15
N ALA A 371 10.29 -8.06 -4.68
CA ALA A 371 10.92 -9.32 -4.28
C ALA A 371 11.43 -9.35 -2.83
N ARG A 372 11.58 -8.18 -2.19
CA ARG A 372 12.02 -8.06 -0.79
C ARG A 372 10.86 -7.97 0.20
N ILE A 373 9.61 -7.85 -0.26
CA ILE A 373 8.44 -7.85 0.61
C ILE A 373 8.01 -9.29 0.88
N ASP A 374 7.57 -9.55 2.10
CA ASP A 374 7.01 -10.83 2.50
C ASP A 374 5.91 -11.33 1.55
N LYS A 375 6.12 -12.52 0.97
CA LYS A 375 5.19 -13.10 -0.01
C LYS A 375 3.81 -13.38 0.59
N ASN A 376 3.73 -13.67 1.89
CA ASN A 376 2.43 -13.90 2.53
C ASN A 376 1.65 -12.60 2.73
N VAL A 377 2.32 -11.46 2.82
CA VAL A 377 1.62 -10.16 2.83
C VAL A 377 1.23 -9.76 1.42
N LEU A 378 2.17 -9.85 0.47
CA LEU A 378 1.92 -9.44 -0.91
C LEU A 378 0.82 -10.27 -1.57
N SER A 379 0.75 -11.58 -1.30
CA SER A 379 -0.33 -12.45 -1.81
C SER A 379 -1.71 -12.18 -1.23
N GLN A 380 -1.81 -11.44 -0.11
CA GLN A 380 -3.10 -11.01 0.46
C GLN A 380 -3.55 -9.66 -0.10
N CYS A 381 -2.67 -8.93 -0.80
CA CYS A 381 -3.02 -7.70 -1.49
C CYS A 381 -3.81 -8.04 -2.76
N ASN A 382 -5.14 -7.92 -2.67
CA ASN A 382 -6.05 -8.28 -3.77
C ASN A 382 -5.97 -7.27 -4.93
N THR A 383 -5.72 -6.00 -4.61
CA THR A 383 -5.55 -4.94 -5.60
C THR A 383 -4.06 -4.61 -5.71
N GLN A 384 -3.52 -4.62 -6.92
CA GLN A 384 -2.12 -4.31 -7.17
C GLN A 384 -1.98 -3.29 -8.27
N PHE A 385 -1.30 -2.19 -7.95
CA PHE A 385 -0.87 -1.18 -8.91
C PHE A 385 0.58 -1.45 -9.24
N ILE A 386 0.84 -1.86 -10.48
CA ILE A 386 2.17 -2.20 -10.96
C ILE A 386 2.56 -1.16 -12.00
N LEU A 387 3.50 -0.29 -11.65
CA LEU A 387 4.07 0.70 -12.57
C LEU A 387 5.34 0.11 -13.20
N ARG A 388 6.23 0.94 -13.73
CA ARG A 388 7.47 0.45 -14.35
C ARG A 388 8.29 -0.37 -13.35
N VAL A 389 8.48 -1.67 -13.62
CA VAL A 389 9.14 -2.64 -12.74
C VAL A 389 10.35 -3.32 -13.39
N THR A 390 11.19 -2.60 -14.15
CA THR A 390 12.53 -3.05 -14.59
C THR A 390 13.32 -1.89 -15.14
#